data_AF-A0A2K6TP17-F1
#
_entry.id   AF-A0A2K6TP17-F1
#
_cell.length_a   1.000
_cell.length_b   1.000
_cell.length_c   1.000
_cell.angle_alpha   90.00
_cell.angle_beta   90.00
_cell.angle_gamma   90.00
#
_symmetry.space_group_name_H-M   'P 1'
#
loop_
_entity.id
_entity.type
_entity.pdbx_description
1 polymer ?
#
loop_
_entity_poly.entity_id
_entity_poly.type
_entity_poly.pdbx_seq_one_letter_code
_entity_poly.pdbx_strand_id
1 'polypeptide(L)'
;MDREARKIKEGLGLKFAELVCTGFWHNPECEFVHYCIAKSQEGVEGKVQVYILSQESPLSLYNEELVSTNVKGDCEPIDATGFININSLSKVTAK
;
A
#
# COMPACT_ATOMS: atom_id res chain seq x y z
N MET A 1 -5.59 -1.12 -2.45
CA MET A 1 -5.18 -0.70 -1.08
C MET A 1 -4.31 0.53 -1.18
N ASP A 2 -4.54 1.52 -0.31
CA ASP A 2 -3.74 2.73 -0.23
C ASP A 2 -2.24 2.43 0.07
N ARG A 3 -1.35 3.29 -0.42
CA ARG A 3 0.10 3.09 -0.36
C ARG A 3 0.64 3.10 1.07
N GLU A 4 0.22 4.03 1.91
CA GLU A 4 0.73 4.13 3.29
C GLU A 4 0.09 3.07 4.17
N ALA A 5 -1.20 2.78 3.96
CA ALA A 5 -1.88 1.65 4.60
C ALA A 5 -1.18 0.31 4.29
N ARG A 6 -0.73 0.11 3.04
CA ARG A 6 0.01 -1.10 2.64
C ARG A 6 1.33 -1.25 3.40
N LYS A 7 2.12 -0.19 3.57
CA LYS A 7 3.38 -0.25 4.32
C LYS A 7 3.16 -0.68 5.77
N ILE A 8 2.12 -0.13 6.42
CA ILE A 8 1.73 -0.50 7.78
C ILE A 8 1.32 -1.99 7.82
N LYS A 9 0.50 -2.42 6.86
CA LYS A 9 0.05 -3.81 6.74
C LYS A 9 1.20 -4.80 6.53
N GLU A 10 2.22 -4.42 5.76
CA GLU A 10 3.42 -5.24 5.55
C GLU A 10 4.17 -5.45 6.88
N GLY A 11 4.32 -4.40 7.69
CA GLY A 11 4.91 -4.51 9.04
C GLY A 11 4.09 -5.40 9.98
N LEU A 12 2.77 -5.24 9.99
CA LEU A 12 1.86 -6.11 10.76
C LEU A 12 1.94 -7.57 10.32
N GLY A 13 2.10 -7.83 9.02
CA GLY A 13 2.26 -9.17 8.48
C GLY A 13 3.54 -9.86 8.96
N LEU A 14 4.66 -9.13 9.06
CA LEU A 14 5.90 -9.67 9.62
C LEU A 14 5.75 -10.00 11.10
N LYS A 15 5.11 -9.13 11.88
CA LYS A 15 4.84 -9.37 13.30
C LYS A 15 3.89 -10.55 13.53
N PHE A 16 2.87 -10.69 12.69
CA PHE A 16 2.00 -11.85 12.70
C PHE A 16 2.81 -13.14 12.48
N ALA A 17 3.66 -13.18 11.44
CA ALA A 17 4.50 -14.35 11.17
C ALA A 17 5.43 -14.70 12.34
N GLU A 18 6.03 -13.69 12.99
CA GLU A 18 6.85 -13.87 14.19
C GLU A 18 6.07 -14.50 15.36
N LEU A 19 4.88 -13.97 15.67
CA LEU A 19 4.01 -14.47 16.74
C LEU A 19 3.54 -15.91 16.49
N VAL A 20 3.22 -16.25 15.23
CA VAL A 20 2.81 -17.61 14.85
C VAL A 20 3.99 -18.58 15.00
N CYS A 21 5.17 -18.23 14.47
CA CYS A 21 6.36 -19.09 14.54
C CYS A 21 6.85 -19.34 15.97
N THR A 22 6.63 -18.38 16.88
CA THR A 22 7.01 -18.48 18.30
C THR A 22 5.95 -19.18 19.16
N GLY A 23 4.78 -19.50 18.60
CA GLY A 23 3.72 -20.24 19.28
C GLY A 23 2.70 -19.36 20.04
N PHE A 24 2.75 -18.04 19.89
CA PHE A 24 1.85 -17.08 20.54
C PHE A 24 0.51 -16.89 19.78
N TRP A 25 0.01 -17.94 19.12
CA TRP A 25 -1.20 -17.87 18.28
C TRP A 25 -2.44 -17.38 19.06
N HIS A 26 -2.62 -17.83 20.30
CA HIS A 26 -3.77 -17.48 21.16
C HIS A 26 -3.52 -16.29 22.09
N ASN A 27 -2.40 -15.57 21.92
CA ASN A 27 -2.13 -14.39 22.72
C ASN A 27 -2.96 -13.19 22.24
N PRO A 28 -3.33 -12.26 23.13
CA PRO A 28 -4.09 -11.06 22.77
C PRO A 28 -3.36 -10.19 21.74
N GLU A 29 -2.02 -10.21 21.72
CA GLU A 29 -1.22 -9.52 20.71
C GLU A 29 -1.44 -10.08 19.30
N CYS A 30 -1.50 -11.41 19.18
CA CYS A 30 -1.75 -12.08 17.90
C CYS A 30 -3.19 -11.83 17.44
N GLU A 31 -4.16 -11.88 18.35
CA GLU A 31 -5.56 -11.57 18.04
C GLU A 31 -5.74 -10.13 17.53
N PHE A 32 -5.07 -9.16 18.18
CA PHE A 32 -5.07 -7.76 17.73
C PHE A 32 -4.48 -7.60 16.33
N VAL A 33 -3.29 -8.17 16.08
CA VAL A 33 -2.64 -8.10 14.77
C VAL A 33 -3.50 -8.79 13.70
N HIS A 34 -4.08 -9.94 14.03
CA HIS A 34 -4.96 -10.68 13.13
C HIS A 34 -6.21 -9.86 12.76
N TYR A 35 -6.83 -9.17 13.73
CA TYR A 35 -7.96 -8.29 13.47
C TYR A 35 -7.59 -7.10 12.58
N CYS A 36 -6.45 -6.45 12.82
CA CYS A 36 -5.96 -5.38 11.97
C CYS A 36 -5.70 -5.85 10.53
N ILE A 37 -5.12 -7.04 10.36
CA ILE A 37 -4.90 -7.64 9.04
C ILE A 37 -6.25 -7.91 8.38
N ALA A 38 -7.21 -8.54 9.08
CA ALA A 38 -8.54 -8.80 8.53
C ALA A 38 -9.24 -7.52 8.07
N LYS A 39 -9.19 -6.44 8.87
CA LYS A 39 -9.72 -5.13 8.50
C LYS A 39 -9.07 -4.55 7.25
N SER A 40 -7.76 -4.72 7.08
CA SER A 40 -7.08 -4.28 5.86
C SER A 40 -7.55 -5.01 4.59
N GLN A 41 -8.17 -6.20 4.72
CA GLN A 41 -8.64 -6.99 3.59
C GLN A 41 -10.06 -6.62 3.12
N GLU A 42 -10.80 -5.76 3.82
CA GLU A 42 -12.20 -5.42 3.45
C GLU A 42 -12.34 -4.84 2.03
N GLY A 43 -11.31 -4.16 1.52
CA GLY A 43 -11.27 -3.62 0.14
C GLY A 43 -10.35 -4.39 -0.81
N VAL A 44 -9.96 -5.62 -0.47
CA VAL A 44 -9.06 -6.45 -1.29
C VAL A 44 -9.87 -7.54 -1.96
N GLU A 45 -10.44 -7.21 -3.11
CA GLU A 45 -11.17 -8.15 -3.96
C GLU A 45 -10.75 -8.00 -5.42
N GLY A 46 -10.81 -9.08 -6.19
CA GLY A 46 -10.42 -9.07 -7.60
C GLY A 46 -9.97 -10.45 -8.08
N LYS A 47 -9.59 -10.50 -9.36
CA LYS A 47 -9.06 -11.71 -9.99
C LYS A 47 -7.64 -11.43 -10.46
N VAL A 48 -6.76 -12.40 -10.21
CA VAL A 48 -5.36 -12.36 -10.63
C VAL A 48 -5.08 -13.64 -11.40
N GLN A 49 -4.47 -13.52 -12.57
CA GLN A 49 -3.99 -14.69 -13.31
C GLN A 49 -2.76 -15.28 -12.61
N VAL A 50 -2.73 -16.61 -12.50
CA VAL A 50 -1.55 -17.34 -12.01
C VAL A 50 -0.47 -17.18 -13.08
N TYR A 51 0.70 -16.66 -12.70
CA TYR A 51 1.59 -15.83 -13.53
C TYR A 51 0.99 -14.44 -13.75
N ILE A 52 1.54 -13.43 -13.05
CA ILE A 52 1.04 -12.06 -12.97
C ILE A 52 1.13 -11.40 -14.36
N LEU A 53 0.20 -11.72 -15.23
CA LEU A 53 0.07 -11.21 -16.59
C LEU A 53 -1.00 -10.11 -16.64
N SER A 54 -2.06 -10.27 -15.84
CA SER A 54 -3.15 -9.32 -15.71
C SER A 54 -3.78 -9.38 -14.32
N GLN A 55 -4.33 -8.24 -13.92
CA GLN A 55 -5.07 -8.07 -12.67
C GLN A 55 -6.29 -7.19 -12.94
N GLU A 56 -7.44 -7.61 -12.44
CA GLU A 56 -8.69 -6.86 -12.54
C GLU A 56 -9.39 -6.84 -11.18
N SER A 57 -9.93 -5.67 -10.80
CA SER A 57 -10.66 -5.47 -9.55
C SER A 57 -11.73 -4.39 -9.71
N PRO A 58 -12.95 -4.62 -9.20
CA PRO A 58 -14.00 -3.58 -9.18
C PRO A 58 -13.66 -2.43 -8.22
N LEU A 59 -12.84 -2.68 -7.20
CA LEU A 59 -12.36 -1.68 -6.23
C LEU A 59 -10.91 -1.26 -6.52
N SER A 60 -10.52 -1.27 -7.80
CA SER A 60 -9.18 -0.87 -8.20
C SER A 60 -8.95 0.62 -7.87
N LEU A 61 -7.86 0.89 -7.16
CA LEU A 61 -7.35 2.27 -6.96
C LEU A 61 -6.47 2.73 -8.13
N TYR A 62 -6.26 1.88 -9.14
CA TYR A 62 -5.54 2.23 -10.35
C TYR A 62 -6.45 3.09 -11.24
N ASN A 63 -5.96 4.26 -11.66
CA ASN A 63 -6.65 5.14 -12.57
C ASN A 63 -5.81 5.31 -13.85
N GLU A 64 -6.30 4.78 -14.96
CA GLU A 64 -5.60 4.79 -16.25
C GLU A 64 -5.47 6.21 -16.84
N GLU A 65 -6.48 7.06 -16.64
CA GLU A 65 -6.49 8.43 -17.17
C GLU A 65 -5.38 9.28 -16.53
N LEU A 66 -5.18 9.15 -15.22
CA LEU A 66 -4.12 9.86 -14.47
C LEU A 66 -2.71 9.39 -14.84
N VAL A 67 -2.55 8.12 -15.20
CA VAL A 67 -1.24 7.52 -15.54
C VAL A 67 -0.91 7.68 -17.04
N SER A 68 -1.92 7.93 -17.88
CA SER A 68 -1.74 8.01 -19.32
C SER A 68 -0.85 9.18 -19.74
N THR A 69 0.14 8.89 -20.58
CA THR A 69 1.01 9.93 -21.18
C THR A 69 0.46 10.46 -22.51
N ASN A 70 -0.50 9.74 -23.10
CA ASN A 70 -1.05 10.03 -24.43
C ASN A 70 -2.18 11.06 -24.42
N VAL A 71 -2.85 11.21 -23.28
CA VAL A 71 -3.92 12.18 -23.06
C VAL A 71 -3.43 13.16 -22.01
N LYS A 72 -3.65 14.46 -22.22
CA LYS A 72 -3.37 15.48 -21.21
C LYS A 72 -4.41 15.30 -20.10
N GLY A 73 -4.15 14.38 -19.18
CA GLY A 73 -4.99 14.11 -18.02
C GLY A 73 -4.91 15.23 -16.98
N ASP A 74 -5.56 15.02 -15.83
CA ASP A 74 -5.68 16.00 -14.75
C ASP A 74 -4.38 16.19 -13.91
N CYS A 75 -3.29 15.49 -14.23
CA CYS A 75 -2.00 15.67 -13.56
C CYS A 75 -1.14 16.73 -14.25
N GLU A 76 -0.94 17.89 -13.60
CA GLU A 76 -0.04 18.92 -14.09
C GLU A 76 1.44 18.61 -13.78
N PRO A 77 2.34 18.62 -14.79
CA PRO A 77 3.77 18.33 -14.57
C PRO A 77 4.48 19.33 -13.64
N ILE A 78 3.94 20.53 -13.47
CA ILE A 78 4.56 21.59 -12.66
C ILE A 78 4.50 21.27 -11.16
N ASP A 79 3.43 20.61 -10.71
CA ASP A 79 3.24 20.22 -9.31
C ASP A 79 4.30 19.20 -8.85
N ALA A 80 4.78 18.36 -9.77
CA ALA A 80 5.86 17.41 -9.48
C ALA A 80 7.16 18.12 -9.06
N THR A 81 7.45 19.29 -9.66
CA THR A 81 8.66 20.07 -9.32
C THR A 81 8.55 20.63 -7.89
N GLY A 82 7.38 21.16 -7.52
CA GLY A 82 7.11 21.60 -6.15
C GLY A 82 7.22 20.46 -5.13
N PHE A 83 6.64 19.30 -5.45
CA PHE A 83 6.69 18.11 -4.58
C PHE A 83 8.12 17.60 -4.34
N ILE A 84 8.96 17.55 -5.38
CA ILE A 84 10.37 17.13 -5.27
C ILE A 84 11.13 18.12 -4.38
N ASN A 85 10.94 19.42 -4.58
CA ASN A 85 11.60 20.45 -3.78
C ASN A 85 11.23 20.30 -2.30
N ILE A 86 9.96 20.17 -1.96
CA ILE A 86 9.50 20.02 -0.56
C ILE A 86 10.06 18.75 0.09
N ASN A 87 10.04 17.61 -0.61
CA ASN A 87 10.56 16.36 -0.06
C ASN A 87 12.10 16.32 0.06
N SER A 88 12.82 17.13 -0.71
CA SER A 88 14.28 17.23 -0.59
C SER A 88 14.73 18.16 0.54
N LEU A 89 13.94 19.17 0.88
CA LEU A 89 14.25 20.14 1.95
C LEU A 89 14.52 19.46 3.30
N SER A 90 13.73 18.46 3.66
CA SER A 90 13.91 17.69 4.91
C SER A 90 15.22 16.90 4.96
N LYS A 91 15.76 16.50 3.80
CA LYS A 91 17.04 15.77 3.71
C LYS A 91 18.25 16.70 3.77
N VAL A 92 18.10 17.93 3.28
CA VAL A 92 19.19 18.93 3.26
C VAL A 92 19.39 19.56 4.64
N THR A 93 18.30 19.79 5.36
CA THR A 93 18.33 20.42 6.70
C THR A 93 18.73 19.48 7.82
N ALA A 94 18.70 18.16 7.59
CA ALA A 94 19.13 17.14 8.55
C ALA A 94 20.64 16.82 8.51
N LYS A 95 21.42 17.61 7.75
CA LYS A 95 22.88 17.48 7.61
C LYS A 95 23.58 18.66 8.27
#